data_AF-A0A4R7IKJ2-F1
#
_entry.id   AF-A0A4R7IKJ2-F1
#
_cell.length_a   1.000
_cell.length_b   1.000
_cell.length_c   1.000
_cell.angle_alpha   90.00
_cell.angle_beta   90.00
_cell.angle_gamma   90.00
#
_symmetry.space_group_name_H-M   'P 1'
#
loop_
_entity.id
_entity.type
_entity.pdbx_description
1 polymer ?
#
loop_
_entity_poly.entity_id
_entity_poly.type
_entity_poly.pdbx_seq_one_letter_code
_entity_poly.pdbx_strand_id
1 'polypeptide(L)'
;MSLWTSLEPASATVDPGSSTRVRLRVRNTGDVVDEYRFEPVGDIAPWTTVEPQTLRLYPGTTGTVELTFAPPRTPDATAGPNPYAVRITPT
;
A
#
# COMPACT_ATOMS: atom_id res chain seq x y z
N MET A 1 -12.17 15.17 -7.02
CA MET A 1 -11.49 13.88 -6.82
C MET A 1 -11.95 13.29 -5.50
N SER A 2 -12.82 12.29 -5.56
CA SER A 2 -13.27 11.53 -4.39
C SER A 2 -12.72 10.12 -4.58
N LEU A 3 -11.98 9.63 -3.58
CA LEU A 3 -11.34 8.32 -3.59
C LEU A 3 -11.69 7.62 -2.29
N TRP A 4 -12.13 6.38 -2.36
CA TRP A 4 -12.30 5.54 -1.18
C TRP A 4 -11.18 4.50 -1.12
N THR A 5 -10.68 4.23 0.08
CA THR A 5 -9.60 3.28 0.31
C THR A 5 -9.85 2.40 1.52
N SER A 6 -9.41 1.13 1.45
CA SER A 6 -9.40 0.20 2.58
C SER A 6 -8.15 -0.66 2.57
N LEU A 7 -7.61 -0.96 3.75
CA LEU A 7 -6.46 -1.85 3.95
C LEU A 7 -6.90 -3.13 4.65
N GLU A 8 -6.51 -4.26 4.09
CA GLU A 8 -6.90 -5.60 4.54
C GLU A 8 -5.68 -6.54 4.59
N PRO A 9 -5.21 -6.95 5.78
CA PRO A 9 -5.63 -6.48 7.11
C PRO A 9 -5.12 -5.06 7.42
N ALA A 10 -5.78 -4.35 8.34
CA ALA A 10 -5.35 -3.02 8.76
C ALA A 10 -3.98 -3.04 9.48
N SER A 11 -3.64 -4.16 10.12
CA SER A 11 -2.33 -4.42 10.72
C SER A 11 -1.90 -5.85 10.42
N ALA A 12 -0.59 -6.05 10.28
CA ALA A 12 0.01 -7.36 10.08
C ALA A 12 1.27 -7.49 10.93
N THR A 13 1.52 -8.70 11.42
CA THR A 13 2.78 -9.06 12.08
C THR A 13 3.67 -9.79 11.09
N VAL A 14 4.95 -9.48 11.08
CA VAL A 14 5.94 -10.12 10.23
C VAL A 14 7.21 -10.37 11.03
N ASP A 15 7.73 -11.59 10.93
CA ASP A 15 9.00 -11.94 11.55
C ASP A 15 10.18 -11.34 10.75
N PRO A 16 11.27 -10.93 11.40
CA PRO A 16 12.47 -10.46 10.71
C PRO A 16 13.00 -11.51 9.71
N GLY A 17 13.22 -11.10 8.47
CA GLY A 17 13.65 -11.99 7.37
C GLY A 17 12.51 -12.79 6.72
N SER A 18 11.27 -12.59 7.14
CA SER A 18 10.07 -13.12 6.49
C SER A 18 9.37 -12.01 5.68
N SER A 19 8.26 -12.38 5.03
CA SER A 19 7.42 -11.43 4.32
C SER A 19 5.95 -11.60 4.65
N THR A 20 5.20 -10.51 4.66
CA THR A 20 3.73 -10.51 4.77
C THR A 20 3.11 -9.62 3.71
N ARG A 21 1.81 -9.80 3.45
CA ARG A 21 1.07 -9.07 2.43
C ARG A 21 -0.14 -8.36 3.04
N VAL A 22 -0.36 -7.13 2.61
CA VAL A 22 -1.57 -6.35 2.88
C VAL A 22 -2.19 -5.94 1.56
N ARG A 23 -3.52 -6.00 1.48
CA ARG A 23 -4.27 -5.59 0.32
C ARG A 23 -4.80 -4.18 0.51
N LEU A 24 -4.43 -3.27 -0.38
CA LEU A 24 -5.03 -1.96 -0.51
C LEU A 24 -6.12 -2.02 -1.58
N ARG A 25 -7.37 -1.77 -1.20
CA ARG A 25 -8.48 -1.57 -2.12
C ARG A 25 -8.68 -0.09 -2.35
N VAL A 26 -8.90 0.29 -3.60
CA VAL A 26 -9.04 1.68 -4.02
C VAL A 26 -10.23 1.77 -4.95
N ARG A 27 -11.18 2.66 -4.67
CA ARG A 27 -12.36 2.86 -5.51
C ARG A 27 -12.42 4.30 -5.98
N ASN A 28 -12.47 4.48 -7.30
CA ASN A 28 -12.74 5.79 -7.88
C ASN A 28 -14.22 6.13 -7.66
N THR A 29 -14.49 7.09 -6.78
CA THR A 29 -15.84 7.57 -6.47
C THR A 29 -16.16 8.90 -7.18
N GLY A 30 -15.29 9.32 -8.11
CA GLY A 30 -15.55 10.39 -9.06
C GLY A 30 -16.36 9.94 -10.28
N ASP A 31 -16.57 10.90 -11.18
CA ASP A 31 -17.32 10.78 -12.45
C ASP A 31 -16.42 10.73 -13.69
N VAL A 32 -15.10 10.90 -13.52
CA VAL A 32 -14.08 10.80 -14.58
C VAL A 32 -13.11 9.65 -14.32
N VAL A 33 -12.43 9.20 -15.38
CA VAL A 33 -11.33 8.23 -15.24
C VAL A 33 -10.10 8.93 -14.66
N ASP A 34 -9.49 8.31 -13.65
CA ASP A 34 -8.28 8.80 -13.01
C ASP A 34 -7.21 7.70 -13.03
N GLU A 35 -5.95 8.11 -13.17
CA GLU A 35 -4.80 7.23 -12.92
C GLU A 35 -4.19 7.60 -11.57
N TYR A 36 -3.92 6.59 -10.76
CA TYR A 36 -3.37 6.74 -9.42
C TYR A 36 -2.02 6.03 -9.34
N ARG A 37 -1.03 6.72 -8.80
CA ARG A 37 0.28 6.17 -8.43
C ARG A 37 0.33 5.87 -6.93
N PHE A 38 0.92 4.74 -6.57
CA PHE A 38 1.04 4.25 -5.21
C PHE A 38 2.49 4.15 -4.78
N GLU A 39 2.82 4.77 -3.65
CA GLU A 39 4.18 4.79 -3.11
C GLU A 39 4.16 4.49 -1.61
N PRO A 40 4.93 3.50 -1.13
CA PRO A 40 5.08 3.29 0.30
C PRO A 40 5.88 4.44 0.90
N VAL A 41 5.46 4.92 2.08
CA VAL A 41 6.11 6.03 2.78
C VAL A 41 6.27 5.71 4.27
N GLY A 42 7.21 6.40 4.91
CA GLY A 42 7.58 6.18 6.31
C GLY A 42 8.78 5.25 6.47
N ASP A 43 9.10 4.91 7.71
CA ASP A 43 10.37 4.27 8.08
C ASP A 43 10.53 2.87 7.48
N ILE A 44 9.41 2.17 7.23
CA ILE A 44 9.41 0.83 6.65
C ILE A 44 9.31 0.81 5.12
N ALA A 45 9.22 1.98 4.47
CA ALA A 45 9.13 2.07 3.01
C ALA A 45 10.29 1.36 2.28
N PRO A 46 11.55 1.39 2.75
CA PRO A 46 12.66 0.65 2.11
C PRO A 46 12.45 -0.87 2.03
N TRP A 47 11.57 -1.42 2.87
CA TRP A 47 11.27 -2.86 2.94
C TRP A 47 9.85 -3.17 2.49
N THR A 48 9.17 -2.20 1.88
CA THR A 48 7.79 -2.33 1.42
C THR A 48 7.76 -2.19 -0.09
N THR A 49 7.17 -3.16 -0.79
CA THR A 49 6.90 -3.08 -2.22
C THR A 49 5.41 -2.97 -2.48
N VAL A 50 5.06 -2.31 -3.59
CA VAL A 50 3.67 -2.01 -3.96
C VAL A 50 3.45 -2.40 -5.40
N GLU A 51 2.52 -3.31 -5.65
CA GLU A 51 2.22 -3.81 -6.99
C GLU A 51 0.71 -3.96 -7.23
N PRO A 52 0.17 -3.40 -8.32
CA PRO A 52 0.85 -2.52 -9.29
C PRO A 52 1.12 -1.12 -8.71
N GLN A 53 2.22 -0.48 -9.15
CA GLN A 53 2.58 0.88 -8.73
C GLN A 53 1.64 1.96 -9.28
N THR A 54 0.90 1.65 -10.35
CA THR A 54 -0.08 2.54 -10.96
C THR A 54 -1.35 1.78 -11.29
N LEU A 55 -2.51 2.39 -11.05
CA LEU A 55 -3.80 1.87 -11.47
C LEU A 55 -4.62 2.95 -12.16
N ARG A 56 -5.13 2.59 -13.34
CA ARG A 56 -6.16 3.37 -14.00
C ARG A 56 -7.54 2.89 -13.56
N LEU A 57 -8.34 3.77 -12.99
CA LEU A 57 -9.65 3.44 -12.45
C LEU A 57 -10.74 4.26 -13.13
N TYR A 58 -11.69 3.55 -13.72
CA TYR A 58 -12.90 4.15 -14.28
C TYR A 58 -13.86 4.57 -13.16
N PRO A 59 -14.77 5.53 -13.42
CA PRO A 59 -15.80 5.95 -12.48
C PRO A 59 -16.55 4.75 -11.87
N GLY A 60 -16.64 4.70 -10.55
CA GLY A 60 -17.34 3.65 -9.82
C GLY A 60 -16.66 2.28 -9.81
N THR A 61 -15.43 2.16 -10.31
CA THR A 61 -14.67 0.90 -10.27
C THR A 61 -13.74 0.82 -9.07
N THR A 62 -13.46 -0.40 -8.63
CA THR A 62 -12.53 -0.70 -7.53
C THR A 62 -11.33 -1.45 -8.09
N GLY A 63 -10.13 -0.94 -7.82
CA GLY A 63 -8.87 -1.62 -8.04
C GLY A 63 -8.30 -2.21 -6.75
N THR A 64 -7.34 -3.12 -6.91
CA THR A 64 -6.62 -3.75 -5.81
C THR A 64 -5.13 -3.60 -6.05
N VAL A 65 -4.42 -3.22 -4.98
CA VAL A 65 -2.96 -3.11 -4.92
C VAL A 65 -2.47 -4.01 -3.79
N GLU A 66 -1.43 -4.79 -4.05
CA GLU A 66 -0.77 -5.61 -3.04
C GLU A 66 0.46 -4.88 -2.49
N LEU A 67 0.51 -4.79 -1.17
CA LEU A 67 1.64 -4.31 -0.39
C LEU A 67 2.38 -5.53 0.14
N THR A 68 3.65 -5.70 -0.19
CA THR A 68 4.49 -6.74 0.42
C THR A 68 5.49 -6.09 1.36
N PHE A 69 5.48 -6.50 2.62
CA PHE A 69 6.45 -6.08 3.63
C PHE A 69 7.45 -7.20 3.84
N ALA A 70 8.74 -6.92 3.66
CA ALA A 70 9.82 -7.88 3.80
C ALA A 70 10.99 -7.26 4.61
N PRO A 71 10.81 -7.01 5.92
CA PRO A 71 11.87 -6.45 6.74
C PRO A 71 13.07 -7.42 6.82
N PRO A 72 14.31 -6.93 6.72
CA PRO A 72 15.49 -7.76 6.83
C PRO A 72 15.62 -8.38 8.23
N ARG A 73 16.46 -9.41 8.34
CA ARG A 73 16.82 -10.02 9.64
C ARG A 73 17.85 -9.18 10.42
N THR A 74 18.31 -8.08 9.85
CA THR A 74 19.29 -7.18 10.47
C THR A 74 18.59 -6.23 11.46
N PRO A 75 19.33 -5.67 12.43
CA PRO A 75 18.78 -4.68 13.38
C PRO A 75 18.27 -3.39 12.74
N ASP A 76 18.51 -3.18 11.45
CA ASP A 76 18.00 -2.03 10.68
C ASP A 76 16.47 -1.97 10.73
N ALA A 77 15.80 -3.14 10.75
CA ALA A 77 14.37 -3.24 11.02
C ALA A 77 14.13 -3.36 12.52
N THR A 78 13.77 -2.24 13.15
CA THR A 78 13.51 -2.19 14.59
C THR A 78 12.26 -3.01 14.94
N ALA A 79 12.41 -3.93 15.89
CA ALA A 79 11.30 -4.74 16.38
C ALA A 79 10.28 -3.87 17.14
N GLY A 80 8.99 -4.19 16.97
CA GLY A 80 7.88 -3.47 17.60
C GLY A 80 6.86 -2.95 16.59
N PRO A 81 5.87 -2.16 17.05
CA PRO A 81 4.88 -1.56 16.17
C PRO A 81 5.54 -0.49 15.29
N ASN A 82 5.49 -0.69 13.98
CA ASN A 82 5.96 0.28 13.00
C ASN A 82 4.76 0.77 12.19
N PRO A 83 4.43 2.08 12.21
CA PRO A 83 3.38 2.61 11.35
C PRO A 83 3.80 2.49 9.88
N TYR A 84 2.83 2.19 9.03
CA TYR A 84 3.04 2.16 7.59
C TYR A 84 1.99 3.03 6.91
N ALA A 85 2.37 3.60 5.78
CA ALA A 85 1.47 4.42 4.98
C ALA A 85 1.77 4.23 3.50
N VAL A 86 0.73 4.44 2.69
CA VAL A 86 0.83 4.47 1.22
C VAL A 86 0.36 5.84 0.78
N ARG A 87 1.22 6.56 0.06
CA ARG A 87 0.85 7.78 -0.63
C ARG A 87 0.18 7.40 -1.94
N ILE A 88 -0.97 8.01 -2.19
CA ILE A 88 -1.71 7.89 -3.45
C ILE A 88 -1.66 9.25 -4.13
N THR A 89 -1.19 9.31 -5.36
CA THR A 89 -1.06 10.56 -6.12
C THR A 89 -1.72 10.39 -7.49
N PRO A 90 -2.71 11.23 -7.85
CA PRO A 90 -3.25 11.23 -9.21
C PRO A 90 -2.18 11.71 -10.20
N THR A 91 -2.08 11.04 -11.35
CA THR A 91 -1.10 11.34 -12.42
C THR A 91 -1.73 11.85 -13.70
#